data_AF-A0A564Q7U3-F1
#
_entry.id   AF-A0A564Q7U3-F1
#
_cell.length_a   1.000
_cell.length_b   1.000
_cell.length_c   1.000
_cell.angle_alpha   90.00
_cell.angle_beta   90.00
_cell.angle_gamma   90.00
#
_symmetry.space_group_name_H-M   'P 1'
#
loop_
_entity.id
_entity.type
_entity.pdbx_description
1 polymer ?
#
loop_
_entity_poly.entity_id
_entity_poly.type
_entity_poly.pdbx_seq_one_letter_code
_entity_poly.pdbx_strand_id
1 'polypeptide(L)'
;MLLLLGCIIQQVPKEGTIAPELLKEDLNFLVKSIEEIHPNPYHSISKEEFYGQKLEVEEKLNRPMTQREFYKLIAPLVDSLKDGHTYVKPPLSETELDKIKVFPLNVSIFGDRIFVVENYENIKKGSEIFIN
;
A
#
# COMPACT_ATOMS: atom_id res chain seq x y z
N MET A 1 -17.23 -11.62 -5.60
CA MET A 1 -16.84 -12.11 -4.27
C MET A 1 -15.87 -13.29 -4.40
N LEU A 2 -14.64 -12.99 -4.77
CA LEU A 2 -13.52 -13.95 -4.71
C LEU A 2 -12.66 -13.51 -3.53
N LEU A 3 -13.13 -13.84 -2.34
CA LEU A 3 -12.36 -13.97 -1.10
C LEU A 3 -13.36 -14.44 -0.04
N LEU A 4 -13.85 -15.68 -0.18
CA LEU A 4 -14.30 -16.58 0.88
C LEU A 4 -14.94 -17.82 0.23
N LEU A 5 -14.12 -18.80 -0.18
CA LEU A 5 -14.43 -20.24 -0.17
C LEU A 5 -13.19 -21.01 -0.67
N GLY A 6 -12.74 -21.98 0.12
CA GLY A 6 -11.54 -22.79 -0.14
C GLY A 6 -11.68 -23.77 -1.31
N CYS A 7 -10.54 -24.35 -1.69
CA CYS A 7 -10.24 -25.15 -2.90
C CYS A 7 -10.16 -24.27 -4.16
N ILE A 8 -9.00 -23.82 -4.63
CA ILE A 8 -7.80 -24.59 -4.97
C ILE A 8 -6.58 -23.84 -4.43
N ILE A 9 -5.66 -24.55 -3.77
CA ILE A 9 -4.31 -24.06 -3.52
C ILE A 9 -3.64 -23.94 -4.90
N GLN A 10 -3.80 -22.82 -5.58
CA GLN A 10 -2.74 -22.40 -6.49
C GLN A 10 -1.64 -21.91 -5.58
N GLN A 11 -0.60 -22.73 -5.46
CA GLN A 11 0.62 -22.32 -4.79
C GLN A 11 1.10 -21.05 -5.48
N VAL A 12 0.94 -19.90 -4.81
CA VAL A 12 1.69 -18.71 -5.17
C VAL A 12 3.15 -19.14 -5.10
N PRO A 13 3.91 -19.15 -6.21
CA PRO A 13 5.28 -19.63 -6.18
C PRO A 13 6.03 -18.80 -5.14
N LYS A 14 6.48 -19.49 -4.10
CA LYS A 14 7.41 -18.95 -3.12
C LYS A 14 8.72 -18.75 -3.89
N GLU A 15 8.96 -17.50 -4.28
CA GLU A 15 10.02 -17.04 -5.18
C GLU A 15 9.82 -17.39 -6.68
N GLY A 16 9.08 -16.52 -7.37
CA GLY A 16 8.94 -16.57 -8.83
C GLY A 16 8.36 -15.26 -9.39
N THR A 17 8.55 -15.04 -10.68
CA THR A 17 7.89 -13.93 -11.40
C THR A 17 6.50 -14.36 -11.87
N ILE A 18 5.52 -13.48 -11.73
CA ILE A 18 4.14 -13.64 -12.17
C ILE A 18 4.02 -13.10 -13.60
N ALA A 19 3.30 -13.80 -14.47
CA ALA A 19 3.12 -13.41 -15.86
C ALA A 19 2.32 -12.09 -16.00
N PRO A 20 2.59 -11.26 -17.03
CA PRO A 20 1.91 -9.99 -17.27
C PRO A 20 0.37 -10.07 -17.24
N GLU A 21 -0.18 -11.13 -17.82
CA GLU A 21 -1.63 -11.30 -17.98
C GLU A 21 -2.31 -11.47 -16.62
N LEU A 22 -1.70 -12.23 -15.71
CA LEU A 22 -2.19 -12.42 -14.35
C LEU A 22 -2.07 -11.13 -13.52
N LEU A 23 -0.99 -10.37 -13.70
CA LEU A 23 -0.82 -9.08 -13.02
C LEU A 23 -1.90 -8.06 -13.44
N LYS A 24 -2.28 -8.07 -14.72
CA LYS A 24 -3.37 -7.22 -15.24
C LYS A 24 -4.73 -7.68 -14.72
N GLU A 25 -4.96 -8.98 -14.63
CA GLU A 25 -6.16 -9.54 -14.01
C GLU A 25 -6.29 -9.10 -12.55
N ASP A 26 -5.20 -9.21 -11.76
CA ASP A 26 -5.14 -8.75 -10.37
C ASP A 26 -5.39 -7.25 -10.24
N LEU A 27 -4.81 -6.42 -11.11
CA LEU A 27 -5.06 -4.97 -11.14
C LEU A 27 -6.54 -4.65 -11.40
N ASN A 28 -7.16 -5.33 -12.37
CA ASN A 28 -8.57 -5.13 -12.69
C ASN A 28 -9.48 -5.59 -11.55
N PHE A 29 -9.15 -6.73 -10.92
CA PHE A 29 -9.87 -7.24 -9.78
C PHE A 29 -9.76 -6.29 -8.56
N LEU A 30 -8.58 -5.74 -8.31
CA LEU A 30 -8.35 -4.74 -7.26
C LEU A 30 -9.24 -3.51 -7.46
N VAL A 31 -9.20 -2.90 -8.66
CA VAL A 31 -10.00 -1.71 -8.96
C VAL A 31 -11.48 -1.98 -8.83
N LYS A 32 -11.96 -3.10 -9.37
CA LYS A 32 -13.35 -3.54 -9.23
C LYS A 32 -13.75 -3.70 -7.76
N SER A 33 -12.89 -4.31 -6.95
CA SER A 33 -13.16 -4.52 -5.53
C SER A 33 -13.26 -3.20 -4.75
N ILE A 34 -12.43 -2.22 -5.09
CA ILE A 34 -12.51 -0.86 -4.52
C ILE A 34 -13.86 -0.23 -4.86
N GLU A 35 -14.29 -0.28 -6.11
CA GLU A 35 -15.58 0.29 -6.54
C GLU A 35 -16.80 -0.40 -5.93
N GLU A 36 -16.72 -1.72 -5.71
CA GLU A 36 -17.83 -2.50 -5.14
C GLU A 36 -17.96 -2.34 -3.61
N ILE A 37 -16.84 -2.16 -2.90
CA ILE A 37 -16.80 -2.21 -1.43
C ILE A 37 -16.73 -0.80 -0.81
N HIS A 38 -15.96 0.11 -1.41
CA HIS A 38 -15.73 1.42 -0.81
C HIS A 38 -16.93 2.35 -1.09
N PRO A 39 -17.57 2.96 -0.08
CA PRO A 39 -18.78 3.77 -0.30
C PRO A 39 -18.57 5.02 -1.16
N ASN A 40 -17.37 5.61 -1.12
CA ASN A 40 -17.03 6.81 -1.89
C ASN A 40 -15.53 6.85 -2.26
N PRO A 41 -15.05 5.97 -3.17
CA PRO A 41 -13.61 5.81 -3.42
C PRO A 41 -13.00 7.07 -4.06
N TYR A 42 -13.78 7.78 -4.86
CA TYR A 42 -13.35 8.96 -5.61
C TYR A 42 -13.63 10.27 -4.87
N HIS A 43 -13.63 10.26 -3.52
CA HIS A 43 -13.83 11.48 -2.74
C HIS A 43 -12.74 12.52 -2.98
N SER A 44 -11.49 12.07 -3.10
CA SER A 44 -10.29 12.93 -3.10
C SER A 44 -9.61 13.05 -4.47
N ILE A 45 -10.03 12.25 -5.44
CA ILE A 45 -9.51 12.19 -6.81
C ILE A 45 -10.68 11.91 -7.76
N SER A 46 -10.67 12.48 -8.96
CA SER A 46 -11.71 12.17 -9.95
C SER A 46 -11.58 10.73 -10.44
N LYS A 47 -12.71 10.15 -10.87
CA LYS A 47 -12.70 8.80 -11.44
C LYS A 47 -11.82 8.74 -12.69
N GLU A 48 -11.88 9.79 -13.51
CA GLU A 48 -11.10 9.92 -14.75
C GLU A 48 -9.60 9.93 -14.47
N GLU A 49 -9.16 10.70 -13.48
CA GLU A 49 -7.75 10.78 -13.09
C GLU A 49 -7.27 9.44 -12.51
N PHE A 50 -8.06 8.80 -11.65
CA PHE A 50 -7.75 7.48 -11.12
C PHE A 50 -7.60 6.42 -12.23
N TYR A 51 -8.52 6.40 -13.21
CA TYR A 51 -8.42 5.49 -14.34
C TYR A 51 -7.25 5.82 -15.27
N GLY A 52 -6.87 7.08 -15.40
CA GLY A 52 -5.63 7.49 -16.06
C GLY A 52 -4.40 6.86 -15.40
N GLN A 53 -4.28 6.98 -14.08
CA GLN A 53 -3.20 6.35 -13.30
C GLN A 53 -3.24 4.81 -13.40
N LYS A 54 -4.43 4.20 -13.40
CA LYS A 54 -4.59 2.75 -13.61
C LYS A 54 -4.00 2.33 -14.96
N LEU A 55 -4.28 3.06 -16.04
CA LEU A 55 -3.74 2.73 -17.37
C LEU A 55 -2.21 2.82 -17.39
N GLU A 56 -1.63 3.85 -16.78
CA GLU A 56 -0.17 3.95 -16.66
C GLU A 56 0.46 2.78 -15.89
N VAL A 57 -0.23 2.28 -14.85
CA VAL A 57 0.19 1.07 -14.14
C VAL A 57 0.07 -0.14 -15.07
N GLU A 58 -1.05 -0.30 -15.75
CA GLU A 58 -1.33 -1.44 -16.65
C GLU A 58 -0.33 -1.56 -17.81
N GLU A 59 0.11 -0.43 -18.38
CA GLU A 59 1.15 -0.38 -19.42
C GLU A 59 2.52 -0.88 -18.93
N LYS A 60 2.82 -0.66 -17.64
CA LYS A 60 4.06 -1.15 -17.01
C LYS A 60 4.03 -2.65 -16.76
N LEU A 61 2.84 -3.27 -16.71
CA LEU A 61 2.67 -4.72 -16.55
C LEU A 61 2.90 -5.46 -17.89
N ASN A 62 4.10 -5.31 -18.46
CA ASN A 62 4.46 -5.83 -19.78
C ASN A 62 5.56 -6.92 -19.76
N ARG A 63 5.99 -7.31 -18.57
CA ARG A 63 6.98 -8.37 -18.34
C ARG A 63 6.62 -9.13 -17.07
N PRO A 64 7.15 -10.35 -16.89
CA PRO A 64 7.01 -11.03 -15.62
C PRO A 64 7.59 -10.21 -14.46
N MET A 65 6.88 -10.15 -13.34
CA MET A 65 7.27 -9.38 -12.16
C MET A 65 7.13 -10.19 -10.88
N THR A 66 8.00 -9.93 -9.92
CA THR A 66 7.82 -10.40 -8.55
C THR A 66 6.63 -9.68 -7.89
N GLN A 67 6.09 -10.27 -6.83
CA GLN A 67 5.03 -9.64 -6.03
C GLN A 67 5.45 -8.26 -5.48
N ARG A 68 6.73 -8.06 -5.16
CA ARG A 68 7.27 -6.77 -4.69
C ARG A 68 7.30 -5.71 -5.77
N GLU A 69 7.69 -6.07 -6.98
CA GLU A 69 7.66 -5.16 -8.12
C GLU A 69 6.22 -4.74 -8.44
N PHE A 70 5.29 -5.69 -8.43
CA PHE A 70 3.87 -5.39 -8.61
C PHE A 70 3.32 -4.48 -7.51
N TYR A 71 3.60 -4.80 -6.23
CA TYR A 71 3.22 -3.97 -5.07
C TYR A 71 3.65 -2.52 -5.23
N LYS A 72 4.90 -2.28 -5.66
CA LYS A 72 5.44 -0.92 -5.87
C LYS A 72 4.69 -0.13 -6.93
N LEU A 73 4.05 -0.79 -7.89
CA LEU A 73 3.26 -0.14 -8.94
C LEU A 73 1.83 0.17 -8.47
N ILE A 74 1.20 -0.76 -7.76
CA ILE A 74 -0.22 -0.61 -7.37
C ILE A 74 -0.41 0.19 -6.08
N ALA A 75 0.57 0.21 -5.16
CA ALA A 75 0.44 0.93 -3.90
C ALA A 75 0.22 2.45 -4.09
N PRO A 76 0.97 3.16 -4.98
CA PRO A 76 0.70 4.56 -5.28
C PRO A 76 -0.67 4.80 -5.93
N LEU A 77 -1.14 3.89 -6.78
CA LEU A 77 -2.47 3.97 -7.36
C LEU A 77 -3.56 3.93 -6.28
N VAL A 78 -3.44 3.03 -5.30
CA VAL A 78 -4.39 2.96 -4.18
C VAL A 78 -4.27 4.18 -3.26
N ASP A 79 -3.05 4.65 -2.98
CA ASP A 79 -2.81 5.87 -2.18
C ASP A 79 -3.38 7.15 -2.82
N SER A 80 -3.55 7.18 -4.15
CA SER A 80 -4.17 8.30 -4.86
C SER A 80 -5.61 8.59 -4.40
N LEU A 81 -6.30 7.58 -3.82
CA LEU A 81 -7.64 7.73 -3.24
C LEU A 81 -7.63 8.54 -1.93
N LYS A 82 -6.45 8.71 -1.31
CA LYS A 82 -6.22 9.45 -0.05
C LYS A 82 -7.12 8.99 1.09
N ASP A 83 -7.30 7.67 1.23
CA ASP A 83 -8.05 7.06 2.31
C ASP A 83 -7.16 6.20 3.21
N GLY A 84 -7.18 6.48 4.52
CA GLY A 84 -6.35 5.78 5.51
C GLY A 84 -6.79 4.34 5.80
N HIS A 85 -7.95 3.90 5.29
CA HIS A 85 -8.49 2.56 5.49
C HIS A 85 -8.36 1.68 4.24
N THR A 86 -7.94 2.27 3.12
CA THR A 86 -7.79 1.61 1.82
C THR A 86 -6.33 1.60 1.44
N TYR A 87 -5.66 0.47 1.70
CA TYR A 87 -4.24 0.32 1.41
C TYR A 87 -3.91 -1.11 0.97
N VAL A 88 -2.85 -1.25 0.18
CA VAL A 88 -2.27 -2.55 -0.16
C VAL A 88 -1.21 -2.88 0.88
N LYS A 89 -1.25 -4.10 1.43
CA LYS A 89 -0.21 -4.54 2.37
C LYS A 89 1.09 -4.86 1.63
N PRO A 90 2.26 -4.39 2.10
CA PRO A 90 3.54 -4.82 1.56
C PRO A 90 3.69 -6.34 1.66
N PRO A 91 4.21 -7.03 0.62
CA PRO A 91 4.43 -8.47 0.65
C PRO A 91 5.73 -8.82 1.39
N LEU A 92 5.74 -8.51 2.69
CA LEU A 92 6.86 -8.79 3.61
C LEU A 92 6.58 -10.05 4.40
N SER A 93 7.60 -10.89 4.57
CA SER A 93 7.53 -12.02 5.51
C SER A 93 7.58 -11.55 6.97
N GLU A 94 7.11 -12.37 7.89
CA GLU A 94 7.21 -12.11 9.34
C GLU A 94 8.65 -11.79 9.75
N THR A 95 9.62 -12.58 9.24
CA THR A 95 11.05 -12.35 9.52
C THR A 95 11.60 -11.03 8.96
N GLU A 96 10.96 -10.46 7.94
CA GLU A 96 11.31 -9.13 7.44
C GLU A 96 10.65 -8.03 8.25
N LEU A 97 9.40 -8.23 8.68
CA LEU A 97 8.70 -7.30 9.56
C LEU A 97 9.47 -7.11 10.87
N ASP A 98 10.00 -8.19 11.45
CA ASP A 98 10.82 -8.15 12.67
C ASP A 98 12.13 -7.37 12.50
N LYS A 99 12.61 -7.21 11.26
CA LYS A 99 13.82 -6.46 10.93
C LYS A 99 13.56 -5.00 10.60
N ILE A 100 12.30 -4.59 10.47
CA ILE A 100 11.96 -3.20 10.19
C ILE A 100 12.34 -2.35 11.39
N LYS A 101 13.23 -1.38 11.16
CA LYS A 101 13.51 -0.34 12.13
C LYS A 101 12.34 0.64 12.15
N VAL A 102 11.65 0.69 13.27
CA VAL A 102 10.63 1.70 13.53
C VAL A 102 11.27 2.98 14.03
N PHE A 103 10.65 4.11 13.73
CA PHE A 103 11.06 5.38 14.32
C PHE A 103 10.81 5.31 15.84
N PRO A 104 11.81 5.56 16.70
CA PRO A 104 11.75 5.21 18.11
C PRO A 104 10.98 6.23 18.98
N LEU A 105 10.22 7.13 18.36
CA LEU A 105 9.51 8.21 19.03
C LEU A 105 8.04 8.23 18.61
N ASN A 106 7.14 8.29 19.60
CA ASN A 106 5.77 8.70 19.36
C ASN A 106 5.71 10.22 19.44
N VAL A 107 5.19 10.84 18.38
CA VAL A 107 5.14 12.30 18.25
C VAL A 107 3.70 12.79 18.13
N SER A 108 3.48 14.04 18.52
CA SER A 108 2.25 14.79 18.26
C SER A 108 2.60 16.05 17.50
N ILE A 109 1.74 16.40 16.54
CA ILE A 109 1.90 17.54 15.66
C ILE A 109 0.88 18.61 16.08
N PHE A 110 1.36 19.81 16.42
CA PHE A 110 0.53 20.96 16.73
C PHE A 110 0.88 22.09 15.76
N GLY A 111 0.01 22.32 14.77
CA GLY A 111 0.31 23.22 13.67
C GLY A 111 1.46 22.68 12.83
N ASP A 112 2.52 23.47 12.72
CA ASP A 112 3.77 23.16 12.01
C ASP A 112 4.86 22.57 12.92
N ARG A 113 4.56 22.36 14.22
CA ARG A 113 5.54 21.94 15.22
C ARG A 113 5.32 20.49 15.66
N ILE A 114 6.41 19.74 15.80
CA ILE A 114 6.41 18.31 16.13
C ILE A 114 7.00 18.14 17.53
N PHE A 115 6.28 17.45 18.43
CA PHE A 115 6.69 17.25 19.81
C PHE A 115 6.73 15.77 20.17
N VAL A 116 7.73 15.37 20.96
CA VAL A 116 7.86 14.01 21.50
C VAL A 116 6.83 13.78 22.62
N VAL A 117 5.96 12.79 22.46
CA VAL A 117 4.93 12.41 23.46
C VAL A 117 5.40 11.22 24.28
N GLU A 118 5.96 10.21 23.61
CA GLU A 118 6.57 9.05 24.24
C GLU A 118 7.86 8.70 23.52
N ASN A 119 8.74 8.08 24.27
CA ASN A 119 10.11 7.90 23.86
C ASN A 119 10.61 6.55 24.39
N TYR A 120 11.18 5.76 23.49
CA TYR A 120 11.81 4.46 23.80
C TYR A 120 13.34 4.58 24.01
N GLU A 121 13.85 5.82 24.12
CA GLU A 121 15.26 6.23 24.29
C GLU A 121 15.42 7.24 25.47
N ASN A 122 16.44 8.12 25.46
CA ASN A 122 16.70 9.16 26.48
C ASN A 122 16.32 10.61 26.07
N ILE A 123 15.37 10.78 25.15
CA ILE A 123 14.83 12.09 24.75
C ILE A 123 13.70 12.56 25.70
N LYS A 124 13.79 13.79 26.17
CA LYS A 124 12.79 14.34 27.11
C LYS A 124 11.43 14.50 26.44
N LYS A 125 10.35 14.04 27.08
CA LYS A 125 8.96 14.33 26.66
C LYS A 125 8.75 15.85 26.52
N GLY A 126 8.07 16.25 25.45
CA GLY A 126 7.84 17.65 25.10
C GLY A 126 9.00 18.32 24.35
N SER A 127 10.07 17.59 24.05
CA SER A 127 11.11 18.09 23.14
C SER A 127 10.52 18.32 21.74
N GLU A 128 10.90 19.42 21.12
CA GLU A 128 10.52 19.78 19.76
C GLU A 128 11.50 19.17 18.75
N ILE A 129 10.97 18.61 17.67
CA ILE A 129 11.74 18.08 16.54
C ILE A 129 11.75 19.13 15.43
N PHE A 130 12.95 19.55 15.02
CA PHE A 130 13.14 20.45 13.88
C PHE A 130 13.39 19.63 12.61
N ILE A 131 12.65 19.91 11.54
CA ILE A 131 12.90 19.39 10.20
C ILE A 131 13.45 20.56 9.37
N ASN A 132 14.74 20.50 9.03
CA ASN A 132 15.41 21.46 8.16
C ASN A 132 15.33 21.03 6.69
#